data_AF-A0A200Q2G9-F1
#
_entry.id   AF-A0A200Q2G9-F1
#
_cell.length_a   1.000
_cell.length_b   1.000
_cell.length_c   1.000
_cell.angle_alpha   90.00
_cell.angle_beta   90.00
_cell.angle_gamma   90.00
#
_symmetry.space_group_name_H-M   'P 1'
#
loop_
_entity.id
_entity.type
_entity.pdbx_description
1 polymer ?
#
loop_
_entity_poly.entity_id
_entity_poly.type
_entity_poly.pdbx_seq_one_letter_code
_entity_poly.pdbx_strand_id
1 'polypeptide(L)'
;MEQRRNLMIKCISNTTPLLFSIFSLLLLSLSRSVEAAVYKNYTVGDSLGWYDNLQKPTVNYQKWVAGKDFSLGDFLSKYFT
;
A
#
# COMPACT_ATOMS: atom_id res chain seq x y z
N MET A 1 -35.98 45.35 -7.94
CA MET A 1 -36.04 43.86 -7.91
C MET A 1 -34.82 43.22 -8.59
N GLU A 2 -34.35 43.73 -9.74
CA GLU A 2 -33.19 43.19 -10.49
C GLU A 2 -31.85 43.21 -9.72
N GLN A 3 -31.52 44.31 -9.02
CA GLN A 3 -30.26 44.45 -8.27
C GLN A 3 -30.10 43.41 -7.15
N ARG A 4 -31.20 43.05 -6.47
CA ARG A 4 -31.18 42.03 -5.40
C ARG A 4 -30.94 40.62 -5.96
N ARG A 5 -31.47 40.31 -7.15
CA ARG A 5 -31.23 39.05 -7.87
C ARG A 5 -29.76 38.90 -8.27
N ASN A 6 -29.14 39.97 -8.77
CA ASN A 6 -27.73 39.95 -9.19
C ASN A 6 -26.77 39.77 -8.00
N LEU A 7 -27.09 40.36 -6.84
CA LEU A 7 -26.34 40.16 -5.59
C LEU A 7 -26.42 38.72 -5.09
N MET A 8 -27.60 38.09 -5.14
CA MET A 8 -27.75 36.69 -4.78
C MET A 8 -26.96 35.76 -5.70
N ILE A 9 -27.02 35.96 -7.02
CA ILE A 9 -26.28 35.14 -8.00
C ILE A 9 -24.76 35.23 -7.77
N LYS A 10 -24.24 36.43 -7.48
CA LYS A 10 -22.82 36.66 -7.21
C LYS A 10 -22.36 36.04 -5.87
N CYS A 11 -23.25 35.97 -4.89
CA CYS A 11 -22.98 35.29 -3.62
C CYS A 11 -22.90 33.77 -3.84
N ILE A 12 -23.85 33.20 -4.58
CA ILE A 12 -23.89 31.77 -4.93
C ILE A 12 -22.62 31.37 -5.71
N SER A 13 -22.23 32.15 -6.73
CA SER A 13 -21.04 31.86 -7.55
C SER A 13 -19.72 31.86 -6.76
N ASN A 14 -19.65 32.61 -5.66
CA ASN A 14 -18.47 32.67 -4.81
C ASN A 14 -18.43 31.53 -3.77
N THR A 15 -19.59 30.94 -3.43
CA THR A 15 -19.69 29.81 -2.50
C THR A 15 -19.52 28.43 -3.15
N THR A 16 -19.77 28.31 -4.46
CA THR A 16 -19.60 27.06 -5.20
C THR A 16 -18.18 26.50 -5.18
N PRO A 17 -17.08 27.27 -5.38
CA PRO A 17 -15.73 26.70 -5.34
C PRO A 17 -15.35 26.19 -3.94
N LEU A 18 -15.83 26.85 -2.89
CA LEU A 18 -15.57 26.44 -1.50
C LEU A 18 -16.25 25.11 -1.19
N LEU A 19 -17.51 24.93 -1.61
CA LEU A 19 -18.24 23.68 -1.46
C LEU A 19 -17.57 22.53 -2.24
N PHE A 20 -17.09 22.81 -3.46
CA PHE A 20 -16.31 21.85 -4.24
C PHE A 20 -15.01 21.46 -3.53
N SER A 21 -14.26 22.41 -2.99
CA SER A 21 -13.02 22.13 -2.23
C SER A 21 -13.29 21.28 -0.99
N ILE A 22 -14.33 21.60 -0.22
CA ILE A 22 -14.72 20.83 0.97
C ILE A 22 -15.13 19.41 0.57
N PHE A 23 -15.91 19.26 -0.50
CA PHE A 23 -16.32 17.96 -1.01
C PHE A 23 -15.14 17.12 -1.51
N SER A 24 -14.19 17.72 -2.23
CA SER A 24 -12.96 17.04 -2.64
C SER A 24 -12.09 16.60 -1.46
N LEU A 25 -11.96 17.45 -0.42
CA LEU A 25 -11.24 17.09 0.81
C LEU A 25 -11.93 15.96 1.57
N LEU A 26 -13.26 15.97 1.61
CA LEU A 26 -14.06 14.91 2.21
C LEU A 26 -13.84 13.58 1.45
N LEU A 27 -13.93 13.60 0.12
CA LEU A 27 -13.65 12.44 -0.72
C LEU A 27 -12.24 11.89 -0.50
N LEU A 28 -11.23 12.77 -0.41
CA LEU A 28 -9.85 12.38 -0.11
C LEU A 28 -9.71 11.75 1.29
N SER A 29 -10.42 12.27 2.28
CA SER A 29 -10.41 11.71 3.65
C SER A 29 -11.13 10.36 3.76
N LEU A 30 -12.08 10.07 2.86
CA LEU A 30 -12.77 8.78 2.78
C LEU A 30 -12.01 7.74 1.94
N SER A 31 -10.89 8.11 1.31
CA SER A 31 -10.00 7.17 0.61
C SER A 31 -9.34 6.23 1.63
N ARG A 32 -10.02 5.14 1.98
CA ARG A 32 -9.40 4.04 2.70
C ARG A 32 -8.33 3.43 1.79
N SER A 33 -7.08 3.40 2.24
CA SER A 33 -6.04 2.63 1.57
C SER A 33 -6.47 1.16 1.58
N VAL A 34 -6.87 0.65 0.42
CA VAL A 34 -6.95 -0.79 0.23
C VAL A 34 -5.52 -1.28 0.29
N GLU A 35 -5.19 -2.04 1.31
CA GLU A 35 -3.96 -2.79 1.37
C GLU A 35 -4.05 -3.78 0.21
N ALA A 36 -3.48 -3.40 -0.94
CA ALA A 36 -3.28 -4.32 -2.04
C ALA A 36 -2.59 -5.53 -1.44
N ALA A 37 -3.00 -6.75 -1.79
CA ALA A 37 -2.30 -7.95 -1.38
C ALA A 37 -0.86 -7.87 -1.92
N VAL A 38 0.04 -7.29 -1.14
CA VAL A 38 1.44 -7.14 -1.48
C VAL A 38 2.04 -8.52 -1.28
N TYR A 39 2.30 -9.21 -2.39
CA TYR A 39 3.11 -10.41 -2.35
C TYR A 39 4.52 -10.03 -1.86
N LYS A 40 5.08 -10.86 -0.99
CA LYS A 40 6.44 -10.70 -0.48
C LYS A 40 7.37 -11.65 -1.20
N ASN A 41 8.57 -11.18 -1.51
CA ASN A 41 9.64 -12.01 -2.05
C ASN A 41 10.60 -12.37 -0.91
N TYR A 42 10.68 -13.65 -0.57
CA TYR A 42 11.59 -14.17 0.43
C TYR A 42 12.76 -14.89 -0.21
N THR A 43 13.97 -14.45 0.11
CA THR A 43 15.19 -15.17 -0.27
C THR A 43 15.45 -16.30 0.71
N VAL A 44 15.44 -17.53 0.21
CA VAL A 44 15.65 -18.72 1.06
C VAL A 44 17.07 -18.71 1.63
N GLY A 45 17.15 -18.76 2.97
CA GLY A 45 18.42 -18.74 3.69
C GLY A 45 19.09 -17.36 3.75
N ASP A 46 18.43 -16.29 3.31
CA ASP A 46 18.99 -14.94 3.24
C ASP A 46 20.37 -14.92 2.54
N SER A 47 21.43 -14.44 3.20
CA SER A 47 22.79 -14.47 2.65
C SER A 47 23.45 -15.85 2.68
N LEU A 48 22.89 -16.82 3.41
CA LEU A 48 23.42 -18.17 3.50
C LEU A 48 23.05 -19.03 2.29
N GLY A 49 22.03 -18.62 1.53
CA GLY A 49 21.54 -19.25 0.30
C GLY A 49 20.73 -20.53 0.51
N TRP A 50 20.39 -21.18 -0.59
CA TRP A 50 19.57 -22.40 -0.61
C TRP A 50 20.36 -23.61 -1.12
N TYR A 51 20.86 -24.37 -0.15
CA TYR A 51 21.70 -25.56 -0.30
C TYR A 51 21.06 -26.79 0.36
N ASP A 52 21.44 -27.96 -0.13
CA ASP A 52 21.16 -29.23 0.54
C ASP A 52 21.96 -29.35 1.84
N ASN A 53 21.45 -30.11 2.80
CA ASN A 53 22.12 -30.38 4.07
C ASN A 53 23.48 -31.05 3.88
N LEU A 54 23.69 -31.79 2.79
CA LEU A 54 24.99 -32.39 2.46
C LEU A 54 26.01 -31.35 1.96
N GLN A 55 25.56 -30.30 1.27
CA GLN A 55 26.45 -29.25 0.75
C GLN A 55 26.81 -28.22 1.82
N LYS A 56 25.83 -27.80 2.60
CA LYS A 56 26.02 -26.73 3.61
C LYS A 56 25.15 -27.02 4.85
N PRO A 57 25.54 -28.00 5.69
CA PRO A 57 24.75 -28.45 6.84
C PRO A 57 24.54 -27.37 7.91
N THR A 58 25.30 -26.28 7.84
CA THR A 58 25.25 -25.18 8.82
C THR A 58 24.07 -24.23 8.58
N VAL A 59 23.37 -24.32 7.45
CA VAL A 59 22.21 -23.46 7.17
C VAL A 59 21.00 -23.98 7.93
N ASN A 60 20.52 -23.19 8.89
CA ASN A 60 19.35 -23.54 9.69
C ASN A 60 18.08 -22.94 9.08
N TYR A 61 17.38 -23.70 8.24
CA TYR A 61 16.14 -23.24 7.60
C TYR A 61 14.97 -23.09 8.59
N GLN A 62 14.96 -23.84 9.69
CA GLN A 62 13.94 -23.69 10.75
C GLN A 62 14.06 -22.32 11.42
N LYS A 63 15.29 -21.89 11.69
CA LYS A 63 15.57 -20.53 12.18
C LYS A 63 15.28 -19.48 11.12
N TRP A 64 15.52 -19.77 9.84
CA TRP A 64 15.20 -18.84 8.76
C TRP A 64 13.68 -18.60 8.62
N VAL A 65 12.84 -19.62 8.76
CA VAL A 65 11.37 -19.43 8.72
C VAL A 65 10.81 -18.82 10.00
N ALA A 66 11.53 -18.90 11.13
CA ALA A 66 11.06 -18.36 12.39
C ALA A 66 10.82 -16.84 12.30
N GLY A 67 9.57 -16.42 12.51
CA GLY A 67 9.15 -15.01 12.43
C GLY A 67 8.81 -14.51 11.02
N LYS A 68 8.69 -15.39 10.03
CA LYS A 68 8.17 -15.05 8.70
C LYS A 68 6.73 -15.53 8.55
N ASP A 69 5.86 -14.64 8.08
CA ASP A 69 4.47 -14.96 7.73
C ASP A 69 4.34 -15.09 6.22
N PHE A 70 4.03 -16.30 5.75
CA PHE A 70 3.81 -16.58 4.33
C PHE A 70 2.33 -16.47 4.01
N SER A 71 2.02 -15.64 3.03
CA SER A 71 0.67 -15.47 2.48
C SER A 71 0.57 -16.10 1.09
N LEU A 72 -0.65 -16.39 0.65
CA LEU A 72 -0.90 -16.87 -0.71
C LEU A 72 -0.42 -15.81 -1.72
N GLY A 73 0.46 -16.23 -2.63
CA GLY A 73 1.05 -15.35 -3.64
C GLY A 73 2.46 -14.88 -3.33
N ASP A 74 2.99 -15.12 -2.13
CA ASP A 74 4.40 -14.86 -1.81
C ASP A 74 5.34 -15.77 -2.62
N PHE A 75 6.53 -15.26 -2.94
CA PHE A 75 7.54 -15.99 -3.71
C PHE A 75 8.73 -16.38 -2.84
N LEU A 76 9.25 -17.58 -3.06
CA LEU A 76 10.53 -18.05 -2.52
C LEU A 76 11.58 -18.00 -3.63
N SER A 77 12.59 -17.15 -3.48
CA SER A 77 13.68 -17.01 -4.45
C SER A 77 14.98 -17.63 -3.93
N LYS A 78 15.81 -18.06 -4.89
CA LYS A 78 17.16 -18.55 -4.67
C LYS A 78 18.16 -17.56 -5.25
N TYR A 79 19.20 -17.22 -4.50
CA TYR A 79 20.45 -16.76 -5.09
C TYR A 79 21.45 -17.92 -5.12
N PHE A 80 22.08 -18.11 -6.28
CA PHE A 80 23.28 -18.91 -6.41
C PHE A 80 24.47 -17.95 -6.31
N THR A 81 25.37 -18.21 -5.38
CA THR A 81 26.69 -17.58 -5.31
C THR A 81 27.72 -18.64 -5.65
#